data_AF-A0A496A9N3-F1
#
_entry.id   AF-A0A496A9N3-F1
#
_cell.length_a   1.000
_cell.length_b   1.000
_cell.length_c   1.000
_cell.angle_alpha   90.00
_cell.angle_beta   90.00
_cell.angle_gamma   90.00
#
_symmetry.space_group_name_H-M   'P 1'
#
loop_
_entity.id
_entity.type
_entity.pdbx_description
1 polymer ?
#
loop_
_entity_poly.entity_id
_entity_poly.type
_entity_poly.pdbx_seq_one_letter_code
_entity_poly.pdbx_strand_id
1 'polypeptide(L)'
;MLTEAFRYFVQLIFHRRSLGERDALVDIIRQHIPNHKGLETMAQTTAEFLREQGKAEGKQDAILKLLQLQFQNVPEVLSREIRNIHNLSHLDTLLEQAMTVQSLEEIDTHSALKST
;
A
#
# COMPACT_ATOMS: atom_id res chain seq x y z
N MET A 1 -20.53 4.01 17.15
CA MET A 1 -19.46 4.12 18.18
C MET A 1 -18.74 2.80 18.42
N LEU A 2 -19.43 1.67 18.65
CA LEU A 2 -18.76 0.37 18.91
C LEU A 2 -17.94 -0.15 17.70
N THR A 3 -18.48 -0.04 16.49
CA THR A 3 -17.81 -0.50 15.25
C THR A 3 -16.50 0.22 14.95
N GLU A 4 -16.42 1.51 15.29
CA GLU A 4 -15.24 2.34 15.07
C GLU A 4 -14.10 1.99 16.03
N ALA A 5 -14.43 1.74 17.30
CA ALA A 5 -13.46 1.26 18.27
C ALA A 5 -12.87 -0.11 17.86
N PHE A 6 -13.71 -1.03 17.39
CA PHE A 6 -13.23 -2.32 16.89
C PHE A 6 -12.38 -2.20 15.63
N ARG A 7 -12.73 -1.30 14.70
CA ARG A 7 -11.90 -1.00 13.52
C ARG A 7 -10.50 -0.56 13.93
N TYR A 8 -10.40 0.33 14.90
CA TYR A 8 -9.13 0.82 15.42
C TYR A 8 -8.30 -0.30 16.07
N PHE A 9 -8.92 -1.18 16.85
CA PHE A 9 -8.22 -2.34 17.44
C PHE A 9 -7.70 -3.30 16.37
N VAL A 10 -8.52 -3.63 15.37
CA VAL A 10 -8.10 -4.47 14.24
C VAL A 10 -6.92 -3.82 13.52
N GLN A 11 -6.99 -2.52 13.21
CA GLN A 11 -5.87 -1.81 12.60
C GLN A 11 -4.59 -1.86 13.45
N LEU A 12 -4.66 -1.65 14.76
CA LEU A 12 -3.50 -1.73 15.65
C LEU A 12 -2.86 -3.12 15.68
N ILE A 13 -3.68 -4.17 15.69
CA ILE A 13 -3.21 -5.56 15.65
C ILE A 13 -2.43 -5.80 14.35
N PHE A 14 -3.01 -5.43 13.22
CA PHE A 14 -2.40 -5.66 11.91
C PHE A 14 -1.21 -4.73 11.60
N HIS A 15 -1.07 -3.58 12.25
CA HIS A 15 0.09 -2.69 12.06
C HIS A 15 1.26 -2.98 13.00
N ARG A 16 0.99 -3.40 14.24
CA ARG A 16 2.03 -3.42 15.29
C ARG A 16 2.42 -4.80 15.80
N ARG A 17 1.59 -5.83 15.55
CA ARG A 17 1.83 -7.16 16.10
C ARG A 17 2.52 -8.05 15.08
N SER A 18 3.38 -8.94 15.58
CA SER A 18 4.00 -10.00 14.80
C SER A 18 2.93 -10.97 14.27
N LEU A 19 3.19 -11.69 13.18
CA LEU A 19 2.21 -12.59 12.58
C LEU A 19 1.64 -13.61 13.60
N GLY A 20 2.49 -14.20 14.44
CA GLY A 20 2.04 -15.15 15.47
C GLY A 20 1.18 -14.52 16.58
N GLU A 21 1.41 -13.25 16.93
CA GLU A 21 0.57 -12.53 17.89
C GLU A 21 -0.78 -12.11 17.29
N ARG A 22 -0.85 -11.88 15.98
CA ARG A 22 -2.10 -11.50 15.31
C ARG A 22 -3.14 -12.60 15.41
N ASP A 23 -2.75 -13.84 15.11
CA ASP A 23 -3.66 -14.99 15.12
C ASP A 23 -4.23 -15.23 16.52
N ALA A 24 -3.39 -15.19 17.55
CA ALA A 24 -3.81 -15.33 18.94
C ALA A 24 -4.79 -14.22 19.38
N LEU A 25 -4.55 -12.97 18.96
CA LEU A 25 -5.42 -11.84 19.30
C LEU A 25 -6.76 -11.89 18.56
N VAL A 26 -6.77 -12.33 17.28
CA VAL A 26 -8.01 -12.52 16.52
C VAL A 26 -8.87 -13.61 17.18
N ASP A 27 -8.26 -14.72 17.63
CA ASP A 27 -8.97 -15.81 18.29
C ASP A 27 -9.58 -15.41 19.64
N ILE A 28 -8.87 -14.61 20.44
CA ILE A 28 -9.43 -14.05 21.69
C ILE A 28 -10.67 -13.21 21.40
N ILE A 29 -10.64 -12.37 20.36
CA ILE A 29 -11.78 -11.51 20.03
C ILE A 29 -12.95 -12.35 19.49
N ARG A 30 -12.69 -13.39 18.68
CA ARG A 30 -13.71 -14.33 18.20
C ARG A 30 -14.49 -14.99 19.34
N GLN A 31 -13.79 -15.39 20.41
CA GLN A 31 -14.41 -16.05 21.56
C GLN A 31 -15.36 -15.16 22.36
N HIS A 32 -15.18 -13.83 22.31
CA HIS A 32 -15.90 -12.90 23.17
C HIS A 32 -16.96 -12.04 22.44
N ILE A 33 -17.05 -12.13 21.10
CA ILE A 33 -18.03 -11.36 20.32
C ILE A 33 -19.09 -12.29 19.71
N PRO A 34 -20.36 -12.22 20.18
CA PRO A 34 -21.42 -13.12 19.76
C PRO A 34 -21.89 -12.92 18.30
N ASN A 35 -21.27 -12.00 17.54
CA ASN A 35 -21.55 -11.78 16.12
C ASN A 35 -20.27 -11.43 15.34
N HIS A 36 -19.34 -12.38 15.31
CA HIS A 36 -17.98 -12.24 14.78
C HIS A 36 -17.88 -12.06 13.25
N LYS A 37 -18.94 -12.34 12.47
CA LYS A 37 -18.91 -12.16 11.00
C LYS A 37 -18.50 -10.75 10.58
N GLY A 38 -19.05 -9.72 11.23
CA GLY A 38 -18.69 -8.34 10.93
C GLY A 38 -17.22 -8.03 11.24
N LEU A 39 -16.70 -8.61 12.33
CA LEU A 39 -15.29 -8.48 12.71
C LEU A 39 -14.37 -9.20 11.73
N GLU A 40 -14.70 -10.42 11.31
CA GLU A 40 -13.90 -11.17 10.34
C GLU A 40 -13.84 -10.46 8.99
N THR A 41 -14.96 -9.94 8.51
CA THR A 41 -14.98 -9.10 7.32
C THR A 41 -14.13 -7.84 7.50
N MET A 42 -14.16 -7.19 8.66
CA MET A 42 -13.30 -6.03 8.94
C MET A 42 -11.82 -6.39 9.01
N ALA A 43 -11.47 -7.51 9.63
CA ALA A 43 -10.09 -8.00 9.71
C ALA A 43 -9.56 -8.35 8.31
N GLN A 44 -10.35 -9.06 7.51
CA GLN A 44 -9.98 -9.43 6.15
C GLN A 44 -9.82 -8.20 5.25
N THR A 45 -10.80 -7.30 5.23
CA THR A 45 -10.72 -6.07 4.41
C THR A 45 -9.57 -5.16 4.87
N THR A 46 -9.28 -5.10 6.17
CA THR A 46 -8.11 -4.36 6.69
C THR A 46 -6.81 -5.03 6.27
N ALA A 47 -6.70 -6.35 6.33
CA ALA A 47 -5.52 -7.09 5.90
C ALA A 47 -5.28 -6.93 4.40
N GLU A 48 -6.32 -7.02 3.58
CA GLU A 48 -6.27 -6.80 2.14
C GLU A 48 -5.84 -5.37 1.81
N PHE A 49 -6.46 -4.37 2.45
CA PHE A 49 -6.10 -2.96 2.32
C PHE A 49 -4.62 -2.72 2.66
N LEU A 50 -4.14 -3.25 3.79
CA LEU A 50 -2.74 -3.06 4.20
C LEU A 50 -1.76 -3.76 3.28
N ARG A 51 -2.13 -4.93 2.74
CA ARG A 51 -1.32 -5.64 1.76
C ARG A 51 -1.25 -4.86 0.44
N GLU A 52 -2.35 -4.26 -0.01
CA GLU A 52 -2.35 -3.42 -1.21
C GLU A 52 -1.57 -2.13 -1.02
N GLN A 53 -1.71 -1.49 0.14
CA GLN A 53 -0.90 -0.33 0.51
C GLN A 53 0.60 -0.68 0.51
N GLY A 54 0.99 -1.78 1.16
CA GLY A 54 2.39 -2.21 1.19
C GLY A 54 2.94 -2.56 -0.20
N LYS A 55 2.11 -3.09 -1.10
CA LYS A 55 2.49 -3.28 -2.51
C LYS A 55 2.72 -1.95 -3.22
N ALA A 56 1.87 -0.96 -2.99
CA ALA A 56 2.02 0.36 -3.59
C ALA A 56 3.32 1.03 -3.10
N GLU A 57 3.52 1.08 -1.78
CA GLU A 57 4.74 1.61 -1.16
C GLU A 57 6.01 0.92 -1.68
N GLY A 58 6.01 -0.41 -1.75
CA GLY A 58 7.14 -1.16 -2.29
C GLY A 58 7.46 -0.84 -3.75
N LYS A 59 6.44 -0.61 -4.59
CA LYS A 59 6.64 -0.20 -5.98
C LYS A 59 7.14 1.24 -6.10
N GLN A 60 6.58 2.17 -5.32
CA GLN A 60 7.06 3.55 -5.26
C GLN A 60 8.55 3.59 -4.92
N ASP A 61 8.98 2.86 -3.89
CA ASP A 61 10.39 2.76 -3.50
C ASP A 61 11.27 2.15 -4.59
N ALA A 62 10.78 1.11 -5.28
CA ALA A 62 11.49 0.49 -6.39
C ALA A 62 11.70 1.46 -7.56
N ILE A 63 10.64 2.20 -7.95
CA ILE A 63 10.69 3.21 -9.01
C ILE A 63 11.71 4.30 -8.64
N LEU A 64 11.60 4.88 -7.44
CA LEU A 64 12.51 5.93 -6.98
C LEU A 64 13.96 5.46 -6.96
N LYS A 65 14.20 4.23 -6.50
CA LYS A 65 15.54 3.64 -6.48
C LYS A 65 16.09 3.44 -7.89
N LEU A 66 15.27 2.99 -8.85
CA LEU A 66 15.69 2.86 -10.25
C LEU A 66 16.03 4.21 -10.87
N LEU A 67 15.16 5.22 -10.70
CA LEU A 67 15.41 6.57 -11.19
C LEU A 67 16.67 7.16 -10.57
N GLN A 68 16.90 6.94 -9.28
CA GLN A 68 18.10 7.39 -8.60
C GLN A 68 19.35 6.67 -9.09
N LEU A 69 19.27 5.39 -9.42
CA LEU A 69 20.40 4.64 -10.01
C LEU A 69 20.75 5.13 -11.42
N GLN A 70 19.75 5.50 -12.22
CA GLN A 70 19.96 5.96 -13.60
C GLN A 70 20.40 7.41 -13.71
N PHE A 71 19.74 8.30 -12.97
CA PHE A 71 19.89 9.75 -13.11
C PHE A 71 20.67 10.40 -11.96
N GLN A 72 21.08 9.62 -10.95
CA GLN A 72 21.82 10.02 -9.74
C GLN A 72 21.06 10.95 -8.79
N ASN A 73 20.29 11.89 -9.32
CA ASN A 73 19.48 12.84 -8.56
C ASN A 73 18.04 12.87 -9.09
N VAL A 74 17.09 12.55 -8.22
CA VAL A 74 15.65 12.62 -8.53
C VAL A 74 15.09 13.87 -7.85
N PRO A 75 14.52 14.83 -8.60
CA PRO A 75 13.92 16.03 -8.03
C PRO A 75 12.87 15.69 -6.98
N GLU A 76 12.86 16.41 -5.86
CA GLU A 76 11.94 16.09 -4.76
C GLU A 76 10.46 16.28 -5.09
N VAL A 77 10.17 17.10 -6.10
CA VAL A 77 8.81 17.24 -6.64
C VAL A 77 8.36 15.91 -7.25
N LEU A 78 9.18 15.31 -8.12
CA LEU A 78 8.92 14.02 -8.75
C LEU A 78 8.85 12.89 -7.72
N SER A 79 9.76 12.89 -6.74
CA SER A 79 9.74 11.92 -5.65
C SER A 79 8.43 11.95 -4.87
N ARG A 80 7.92 13.16 -4.59
CA ARG A 80 6.66 13.35 -3.88
C ARG A 80 5.46 12.92 -4.73
N GLU A 81 5.46 13.24 -6.02
CA GLU A 81 4.41 12.82 -6.93
C GLU A 81 4.28 11.30 -6.98
N ILE A 82 5.40 10.59 -7.19
CA ILE A 82 5.42 9.12 -7.21
C ILE A 82 4.90 8.54 -5.89
N ARG A 83 5.31 9.08 -4.75
CA ARG A 83 4.85 8.63 -3.41
C ARG A 83 3.35 8.82 -3.18
N ASN A 84 2.71 9.75 -3.88
CA ASN A 84 1.27 9.99 -3.77
C ASN A 84 0.44 9.07 -4.68
N ILE A 85 1.06 8.25 -5.53
CA ILE A 85 0.35 7.34 -6.44
C ILE A 85 0.08 6.02 -5.72
N HIS A 86 -1.17 5.75 -5.39
CA HIS A 86 -1.58 4.48 -4.76
C HIS A 86 -2.18 3.46 -5.74
N ASN A 87 -2.38 3.85 -7.01
CA ASN A 87 -2.89 2.95 -8.04
C ASN A 87 -1.78 2.00 -8.51
N LEU A 88 -1.92 0.72 -8.21
CA LEU A 88 -0.91 -0.30 -8.52
C LEU A 88 -0.62 -0.44 -10.02
N SER A 89 -1.63 -0.30 -10.88
CA SER A 89 -1.45 -0.42 -12.33
C SER A 89 -0.69 0.78 -12.91
N HIS A 90 -0.94 1.98 -12.37
CA HIS A 90 -0.18 3.16 -12.73
C HIS A 90 1.29 3.03 -12.27
N LEU A 91 1.51 2.50 -11.06
CA LEU A 91 2.86 2.20 -10.58
C LEU A 91 3.58 1.15 -11.43
N ASP A 92 2.87 0.17 -12.00
CA ASP A 92 3.47 -0.77 -12.96
C ASP A 92 3.94 -0.06 -14.23
N THR A 93 3.10 0.79 -14.82
CA THR A 93 3.48 1.59 -15.99
C THR A 93 4.67 2.50 -15.69
N LEU A 94 4.69 3.15 -14.53
CA LEU A 94 5.82 3.98 -14.10
C LEU A 94 7.09 3.18 -13.88
N LEU A 95 6.98 1.94 -13.38
CA LEU A 95 8.13 1.06 -13.23
C LEU A 95 8.73 0.68 -14.59
N GLU A 96 7.91 0.38 -15.58
CA GLU A 96 8.36 0.13 -16.96
C GLU A 96 8.99 1.38 -17.59
N GLN A 97 8.38 2.56 -17.39
CA GLN A 97 8.96 3.83 -17.83
C GLN A 97 10.33 4.06 -17.18
N ALA A 98 10.44 3.92 -15.86
CA ALA A 98 11.69 4.11 -15.13
C ALA A 98 12.80 3.16 -15.57
N MET A 99 12.51 2.07 -16.29
CA MET A 99 13.54 1.19 -16.88
C MET A 99 13.99 1.59 -18.29
N THR A 100 13.24 2.46 -18.97
CA THR A 100 13.36 2.70 -20.42
C THR A 100 13.57 4.16 -20.81
N VAL A 101 13.10 5.10 -20.00
CA VAL A 101 13.22 6.54 -20.28
C VAL A 101 14.69 6.97 -20.29
N GLN A 102 15.00 7.97 -21.10
CA GLN A 102 16.36 8.52 -21.21
C GLN A 102 16.52 9.82 -20.41
N SER A 103 15.43 10.37 -19.91
CA SER A 103 15.38 11.60 -19.13
C SER A 103 14.26 11.56 -18.10
N LEU A 104 14.33 12.41 -17.07
CA LEU A 104 13.30 12.47 -16.02
C LEU A 104 12.04 13.17 -16.50
N GLU A 105 12.15 14.03 -17.52
CA GLU A 105 11.04 14.76 -18.13
C GLU A 105 10.07 13.85 -18.90
N GLU A 106 10.51 12.64 -19.26
CA GLU A 106 9.69 11.61 -19.93
C GLU A 106 8.81 10.82 -18.94
N ILE A 107 9.05 10.93 -17.63
CA ILE A 107 8.25 10.24 -16.62
C ILE A 107 6.89 10.94 -16.49
N ASP A 108 5.81 10.21 -16.77
CA ASP A 108 4.44 10.73 -16.66
C ASP A 108 3.78 10.21 -15.39
N THR A 109 3.85 10.99 -14.32
CA THR A 109 3.21 10.72 -13.01
C THR A 109 1.70 10.96 -13.01
N HIS A 110 1.12 11.37 -14.12
CA HIS A 110 -0.31 11.69 -14.26
C HIS A 110 -1.04 10.79 -15.26
N SER A 111 -0.34 9.85 -15.90
CA SER A 111 -0.91 8.88 -16.82
C SER A 111 -1.77 7.83 -16.09
N ALA A 112 -3.00 8.21 -15.78
CA ALA A 112 -4.07 7.23 -15.61
C ALA A 112 -4.38 6.67 -17.00
N LEU A 113 -3.96 5.41 -17.23
CA LEU A 113 -4.30 4.55 -18.37
C LEU A 113 -5.39 5.12 -19.28
N LYS A 114 -4.99 5.60 -20.46
CA LYS A 114 -5.85 5.52 -21.65
C LYS A 114 -5.98 4.04 -21.99
N SER A 115 -6.86 3.32 -21.30
CA SER A 115 -7.22 1.97 -21.67
C SER A 115 -7.94 2.01 -23.02
N THR A 116 -7.25 1.54 -24.06
CA THR A 116 -7.86 0.94 -25.25
C THR A 116 -8.52 -0.39 -24.92
#